data_AF-A0A8J6H0J6-F1
#
_entry.id   AF-A0A8J6H0J6-F1
#
_cell.length_a   1.000
_cell.length_b   1.000
_cell.length_c   1.000
_cell.angle_alpha   90.00
_cell.angle_beta   90.00
_cell.angle_gamma   90.00
#
_symmetry.space_group_name_H-M   'P 1'
#
loop_
_entity.id
_entity.type
_entity.pdbx_description
1 polymer ?
#
loop_
_entity_poly.entity_id
_entity_poly.type
_entity_poly.pdbx_seq_one_letter_code
_entity_poly.pdbx_strand_id
1 'polypeptide(L)'
;MVNPTVFFDIAANCEPLGSISFELFADKDYSRIQKGSQIFICTTKTEWLDGKHVVFGKVKVGMNIVEAIERFGSRNGKTRKKIAISDCGQL
;
A
#
# COMPACT_ATOMS: atom_id res chain seq x y z
N MET A 1 10.33 1.86 20.65
CA MET A 1 10.77 1.24 19.38
C MET A 1 10.59 2.25 18.28
N VAL A 2 11.47 2.26 17.28
CA VAL A 2 11.33 3.13 16.10
C VAL A 2 10.53 2.37 15.05
N ASN A 3 9.49 2.98 14.50
CA ASN A 3 8.71 2.40 13.42
C ASN A 3 9.56 2.38 12.13
N PRO A 4 9.76 1.21 11.49
CA PRO A 4 10.51 1.16 10.24
C PRO A 4 9.73 1.86 9.14
N THR A 5 10.47 2.51 8.24
CA THR A 5 9.91 3.10 7.02
C THR A 5 10.34 2.25 5.83
N VAL A 6 9.40 1.89 4.96
CA VAL A 6 9.68 1.16 3.71
C VAL A 6 9.21 1.98 2.52
N PHE A 7 9.73 1.71 1.33
CA PHE A 7 9.31 2.38 0.11
C PHE A 7 8.99 1.38 -1.01
N PHE A 8 8.06 1.78 -1.88
CA PHE A 8 7.77 1.13 -3.16
C PHE A 8 7.87 2.15 -4.28
N ASP A 9 8.72 1.88 -5.25
CA ASP A 9 8.73 2.60 -6.51
C ASP A 9 7.73 1.96 -7.46
N ILE A 10 6.83 2.76 -8.00
CA ILE A 10 5.69 2.31 -8.78
C ILE A 10 5.91 2.65 -10.24
N ALA A 11 5.60 1.71 -11.12
CA ALA A 11 5.54 1.89 -12.56
C ALA A 11 4.17 1.51 -13.13
N ALA A 12 3.70 2.24 -14.14
CA ALA A 12 2.48 1.95 -14.90
C ALA A 12 2.87 1.64 -16.36
N ASN A 13 2.62 0.41 -16.84
CA ASN A 13 3.08 -0.05 -18.16
C ASN A 13 4.59 0.20 -18.38
N CYS A 14 5.41 -0.03 -17.35
CA CYS A 14 6.87 0.21 -17.34
C CYS A 14 7.30 1.70 -17.34
N GLU A 15 6.37 2.65 -17.30
CA GLU A 15 6.69 4.07 -17.07
C GLU A 15 6.72 4.37 -15.57
N PRO A 16 7.78 4.99 -15.03
CA PRO A 16 7.86 5.32 -13.61
C PRO A 16 6.78 6.34 -13.23
N LEU A 17 6.02 6.02 -12.19
CA LEU A 17 4.95 6.88 -11.65
C LEU A 17 5.43 7.68 -10.44
N GLY A 18 6.28 7.08 -9.61
CA GLY A 18 6.85 7.71 -8.41
C GLY A 18 7.03 6.72 -7.27
N SER A 19 7.45 7.23 -6.11
CA SER A 19 7.70 6.43 -4.90
C SER A 19 6.65 6.67 -3.83
N ILE A 20 6.26 5.61 -3.13
CA ILE A 20 5.39 5.65 -1.96
C ILE A 20 6.20 5.15 -0.76
N SER A 21 6.27 5.92 0.31
CA SER A 21 6.84 5.45 1.58
C SER A 21 5.76 5.16 2.61
N PHE A 22 5.99 4.14 3.42
CA PHE A 22 5.09 3.65 4.44
C PHE A 22 5.80 3.62 5.78
N GLU A 23 5.12 4.08 6.83
CA GLU A 23 5.51 3.83 8.21
C GLU A 23 4.79 2.58 8.71
N LEU A 24 5.53 1.57 9.15
CA LEU A 24 4.96 0.32 9.69
C LEU A 24 4.87 0.39 11.20
N PHE A 25 3.73 0.00 11.77
CA PHE A 25 3.51 0.02 13.22
C PHE A 25 4.21 -1.18 13.86
N ALA A 26 5.39 -0.97 14.44
CA ALA A 26 6.23 -2.03 15.01
C ALA A 26 5.71 -2.58 16.34
N ASP A 27 4.81 -1.84 17.00
CA ASP A 27 4.23 -2.15 18.30
C ASP A 27 2.95 -3.01 18.21
N LYS A 28 2.49 -3.33 17.00
CA LYS A 28 1.29 -4.14 16.76
C LYS A 28 1.60 -5.63 16.78
N ASP A 29 0.77 -6.40 17.50
CA ASP A 29 0.84 -7.85 17.50
C ASP A 29 0.29 -8.43 16.18
N TYR A 30 1.21 -8.94 15.36
CA TYR A 30 0.95 -9.61 14.09
C TYR A 30 0.84 -11.14 14.25
N SER A 31 0.78 -11.70 15.45
CA SER A 31 0.67 -13.15 15.64
C SER A 31 -0.67 -13.74 15.15
N ARG A 32 -1.72 -12.89 15.05
CA ARG A 32 -3.09 -13.29 14.68
C ARG A 32 -3.48 -12.95 13.23
N ILE A 33 -2.56 -12.49 12.38
CA ILE A 33 -2.89 -12.16 10.99
C ILE A 33 -3.11 -13.39 10.11
N GLN A 34 -4.00 -13.23 9.13
CA GLN A 34 -4.22 -14.16 8.05
C GLN A 34 -2.94 -14.32 7.22
N LYS A 35 -2.42 -15.54 7.17
CA LYS A 35 -1.14 -15.88 6.52
C LYS A 35 -1.18 -15.53 5.03
N GLY A 36 -0.32 -14.60 4.60
CA GLY A 36 -0.17 -14.19 3.20
C GLY A 36 0.66 -12.91 3.06
N SER A 37 1.06 -12.58 1.83
CA SER A 37 1.79 -11.33 1.51
C SER A 37 0.90 -10.26 0.88
N GLN A 38 -0.39 -10.55 0.69
CA GLN A 38 -1.34 -9.60 0.10
C GLN A 38 -1.66 -8.47 1.09
N ILE A 39 -1.56 -7.24 0.60
CA ILE A 39 -1.88 -6.03 1.32
C ILE A 39 -2.75 -5.13 0.45
N PHE A 40 -3.43 -4.17 1.05
CA PHE A 40 -4.14 -3.12 0.34
C PHE A 40 -3.95 -1.77 1.05
N ILE A 41 -4.03 -0.69 0.28
CA ILE A 41 -3.97 0.69 0.74
C ILE A 41 -5.37 1.27 0.60
N CYS A 42 -5.95 1.78 1.68
CA CYS A 42 -7.26 2.41 1.64
C CYS A 42 -7.14 3.85 1.10
N THR A 43 -7.92 4.19 0.08
CA THR A 43 -8.06 5.56 -0.44
C THR A 43 -9.21 6.33 0.23
N THR A 44 -10.08 5.64 0.95
CA THR A 44 -11.19 6.21 1.72
C THR A 44 -11.30 5.51 3.09
N LYS A 45 -12.13 6.04 4.00
CA LYS A 45 -12.37 5.40 5.30
C LYS A 45 -13.17 4.11 5.12
N THR A 46 -12.64 2.97 5.58
CA THR A 46 -13.24 1.64 5.40
C THR A 46 -13.59 0.96 6.72
N GLU A 47 -14.51 1.56 7.50
CA GLU A 47 -14.88 1.08 8.85
C GLU A 47 -15.44 -0.35 8.87
N TRP A 48 -16.03 -0.81 7.76
CA TRP A 48 -16.58 -2.17 7.64
C TRP A 48 -15.53 -3.28 7.66
N LEU A 49 -14.23 -2.92 7.56
CA LEU A 49 -13.08 -3.83 7.66
C LEU A 49 -12.52 -3.93 9.09
N ASP A 50 -12.98 -3.08 10.01
CA ASP A 50 -12.50 -3.06 11.39
C ASP A 50 -12.73 -4.42 12.07
N GLY A 51 -11.70 -4.92 12.75
CA GLY A 51 -11.71 -6.25 13.39
C GLY A 51 -11.60 -7.44 12.42
N LYS A 52 -11.71 -7.23 11.11
CA LYS A 52 -11.55 -8.28 10.08
C LYS A 52 -10.17 -8.27 9.43
N HIS A 53 -9.59 -7.09 9.26
CA HIS A 53 -8.25 -6.90 8.72
C HIS A 53 -7.38 -6.17 9.74
N VAL A 54 -6.10 -6.56 9.80
CA VAL A 54 -5.14 -5.91 10.68
C VAL A 54 -4.52 -4.72 9.97
N VAL A 55 -4.65 -3.54 10.56
CA VAL A 55 -3.95 -2.33 10.11
C VAL A 55 -2.53 -2.35 10.65
N PHE A 56 -1.56 -2.44 9.74
CA PHE A 56 -0.13 -2.64 10.04
C PHE A 56 0.77 -1.43 9.73
N GLY A 57 0.23 -0.37 9.14
CA GLY A 57 0.99 0.82 8.81
C GLY A 57 0.15 1.90 8.15
N LYS A 58 0.81 2.97 7.70
CA LYS A 58 0.21 4.09 6.97
C LYS A 58 1.15 4.63 5.89
N VAL A 59 0.59 5.24 4.85
CA VAL A 59 1.39 6.02 3.89
C VAL A 59 1.99 7.22 4.62
N LYS A 60 3.31 7.37 4.51
CA LYS A 60 4.08 8.50 5.06
C LYS A 60 4.29 9.59 4.01
N VAL A 61 4.65 9.21 2.78
CA VAL A 61 4.81 10.10 1.62
C VAL A 61 4.31 9.38 0.36
N GLY A 62 3.79 10.12 -0.63
CA GLY A 62 3.40 9.56 -1.92
C GLY A 62 1.90 9.24 -2.06
N MET A 63 1.02 9.87 -1.28
CA MET A 63 -0.43 9.67 -1.42
C MET A 63 -0.95 10.10 -2.80
N ASN A 64 -0.34 11.12 -3.42
CA ASN A 64 -0.61 11.51 -4.80
C ASN A 64 -0.30 10.39 -5.82
N ILE A 65 0.67 9.51 -5.53
CA ILE A 65 0.97 8.34 -6.36
C ILE A 65 -0.12 7.27 -6.16
N VAL A 66 -0.59 7.07 -4.92
CA VAL A 66 -1.72 6.17 -4.63
C VAL A 66 -2.98 6.63 -5.38
N GLU A 67 -3.30 7.92 -5.34
CA GLU A 67 -4.43 8.50 -6.08
C GLU A 67 -4.25 8.35 -7.61
N ALA A 68 -3.02 8.47 -8.11
CA ALA A 68 -2.72 8.23 -9.53
C ALA A 68 -2.94 6.75 -9.91
N ILE A 69 -2.56 5.80 -9.04
CA ILE A 69 -2.84 4.37 -9.21
C ILE A 69 -4.36 4.11 -9.24
N GLU A 70 -5.11 4.73 -8.33
CA GLU A 70 -6.56 4.57 -8.22
C GLU A 70 -7.28 4.96 -9.52
N ARG A 71 -6.82 6.02 -10.20
CA ARG A 71 -7.37 6.47 -11.50
C ARG A 71 -7.25 5.43 -12.62
N PHE A 72 -6.29 4.50 -12.53
CA PHE A 72 -6.19 3.38 -13.47
C PHE A 72 -7.15 2.24 -13.15
N GLY A 73 -7.80 2.26 -11.99
CA GLY A 73 -8.77 1.26 -11.56
C GLY A 73 -10.09 1.31 -12.33
N SER A 74 -10.92 0.31 -12.04
CA SER A 74 -12.31 0.22 -12.51
C SER A 74 -13.18 -0.41 -11.43
N ARG A 75 -14.50 -0.32 -11.59
CA ARG A 75 -15.48 -0.79 -10.58
C ARG A 75 -15.36 -2.28 -10.24
N ASN A 76 -14.83 -3.11 -11.13
CA ASN A 76 -14.64 -4.55 -10.91
C ASN A 76 -13.21 -4.92 -10.44
N GLY A 77 -12.37 -3.93 -10.13
CA GLY A 77 -10.99 -4.13 -9.69
C GLY A 77 -9.97 -4.35 -10.81
N LYS A 78 -10.39 -4.47 -12.08
CA LYS A 78 -9.44 -4.56 -13.20
C LYS A 78 -8.79 -3.20 -13.46
N THR A 79 -7.47 -3.18 -13.62
CA THR A 79 -6.73 -1.97 -13.96
C THR A 79 -6.62 -1.80 -15.47
N ARG A 80 -6.60 -0.55 -15.94
CA ARG A 80 -6.41 -0.18 -17.36
C ARG A 80 -4.95 -0.23 -17.80
N LYS A 81 -4.03 -0.03 -16.86
CA LYS A 81 -2.58 -0.19 -17.02
C LYS A 81 -2.08 -1.26 -16.06
N LYS A 82 -0.99 -1.93 -16.41
CA LYS A 82 -0.27 -2.82 -15.51
C LYS A 82 0.48 -1.96 -14.50
N ILE A 83 0.05 -2.00 -13.25
CA ILE A 83 0.73 -1.35 -12.12
C ILE A 83 1.68 -2.36 -11.50
N ALA A 84 2.94 -2.01 -11.37
CA ALA A 84 3.98 -2.86 -10.81
C ALA A 84 4.84 -2.08 -9.83
N ILE A 85 5.34 -2.77 -8.82
CA ILE A 85 6.43 -2.28 -7.96
C ILE A 85 7.72 -2.57 -8.72
N SER A 86 8.43 -1.52 -9.16
CA SER A 86 9.69 -1.64 -9.90
C SER A 86 10.90 -1.79 -8.98
N ASP A 87 10.84 -1.20 -7.79
CA ASP A 87 11.85 -1.35 -6.75
C ASP A 87 11.20 -1.22 -5.37
N CYS A 88 11.80 -1.82 -4.36
CA CYS A 88 11.33 -1.73 -2.98
C CYS A 88 12.45 -1.96 -1.97
N GLY A 89 12.29 -1.35 -0.79
CA GLY A 89 13.26 -1.52 0.29
C GLY A 89 12.84 -0.86 1.59
N GLN A 90 13.76 -0.91 2.55
CA GLN A 90 13.63 -0.20 3.82
C GLN A 90 14.52 1.06 3.78
N LEU A 91 14.01 2.17 4.32
CA LEU A 91 14.71 3.44 4.49
C LEU A 91 15.40 3.54 5.85
#